data_AF-A0A3S0CVK2-F1
#
_entry.id   AF-A0A3S0CVK2-F1
#
_cell.length_a   1.000
_cell.length_b   1.000
_cell.length_c   1.000
_cell.angle_alpha   90.00
_cell.angle_beta   90.00
_cell.angle_gamma   90.00
#
_symmetry.space_group_name_H-M   'P 1'
#
loop_
_entity.id
_entity.type
_entity.pdbx_description
1 polymer ?
#
loop_
_entity_poly.entity_id
_entity_poly.type
_entity_poly.pdbx_seq_one_letter_code
_entity_poly.pdbx_strand_id
1 'polypeptide(L)'
;MLRRWRLGQGAQTLGRVEPRPVDPRLFALGDGRIALLSDTRDAPELHVRVTAAGKPSLNTGAALVYDPRQQDFQRGPALLARSSGAVALADGRVFKIGRTYRSGRDEIQVDVMDAAWRRWRVLPALPEWLRRCNACDPVLVAMGDRVLLWPRDHERPDAAQVFWDEARQAWRTVSLPIDSHPHALIGLDREQLLMRHPWQLMALTLSPADPARGGKASAGLRQPGHAGPP
;
A
#
# COMPACT_ATOMS: atom_id res chain seq x y z
N MET A 1 -16.67 4.26 -20.70
CA MET A 1 -17.19 3.01 -21.30
C MET A 1 -16.68 1.83 -20.46
N LEU A 2 -17.48 1.31 -19.51
CA LEU A 2 -17.08 0.19 -18.64
C LEU A 2 -17.17 -1.11 -19.44
N ARG A 3 -16.03 -1.73 -19.76
CA ARG A 3 -16.01 -3.08 -20.35
C ARG A 3 -16.54 -4.06 -19.32
N ARG A 4 -17.68 -4.67 -19.61
CA ARG A 4 -18.28 -5.74 -18.81
C ARG A 4 -17.38 -6.98 -18.96
N TRP A 5 -16.60 -7.30 -17.93
CA TRP A 5 -15.80 -8.52 -17.91
C TRP A 5 -16.76 -9.71 -17.82
N ARG A 6 -16.81 -10.55 -18.86
CA ARG A 6 -17.47 -11.85 -18.78
C ARG A 6 -16.49 -12.81 -18.12
N LEU A 7 -16.79 -13.25 -16.90
CA LEU A 7 -16.15 -14.39 -16.26
C LEU A 7 -16.47 -15.62 -17.11
N GLY A 8 -15.53 -16.02 -17.96
CA GLY A 8 -15.70 -17.16 -18.85
C GLY A 8 -15.07 -16.89 -20.21
N GLN A 9 -13.74 -16.91 -20.26
CA GLN A 9 -12.88 -17.58 -21.25
C GLN A 9 -11.42 -17.13 -20.99
N GLY A 10 -10.59 -18.07 -20.53
CA GLY A 10 -9.13 -17.97 -20.51
C GLY A 10 -8.50 -17.20 -19.34
N ALA A 11 -8.53 -17.73 -18.13
CA ALA A 11 -7.51 -17.34 -17.14
C ALA A 11 -6.13 -17.81 -17.67
N GLN A 12 -5.26 -16.87 -18.01
CA GLN A 12 -3.89 -17.17 -18.45
C GLN A 12 -2.97 -17.12 -17.25
N THR A 13 -2.29 -18.22 -16.95
CA THR A 13 -1.19 -18.24 -15.98
C THR A 13 -0.01 -17.48 -16.57
N LEU A 14 0.29 -16.30 -16.03
CA LEU A 14 1.43 -15.49 -16.47
C LEU A 14 2.78 -16.04 -15.98
N GLY A 15 2.75 -16.89 -14.94
CA GLY A 15 3.90 -17.56 -14.35
C GLY A 15 3.53 -18.22 -13.03
N ARG A 16 4.48 -18.95 -12.43
CA ARG A 16 4.30 -19.57 -11.11
C ARG A 16 5.18 -18.84 -10.10
N VAL A 17 4.58 -18.20 -9.11
CA VAL A 17 5.36 -17.75 -7.94
C VAL A 17 5.62 -19.00 -7.09
N GLU A 18 6.89 -19.32 -6.82
CA GLU A 18 7.21 -20.46 -5.96
C GLU A 18 6.66 -20.21 -4.55
N PRO A 19 6.13 -21.26 -3.87
CA PRO A 19 5.59 -21.14 -2.54
C PRO A 19 6.72 -20.91 -1.54
N ARG A 20 7.13 -19.65 -1.43
CA ARG A 20 7.83 -19.11 -0.27
C ARG A 20 6.85 -18.21 0.48
N PRO A 21 7.08 -17.93 1.77
CA PRO A 21 6.30 -16.95 2.53
C PRO A 21 6.65 -15.54 2.05
N VAL A 22 6.33 -15.26 0.79
CA VAL A 22 6.41 -13.94 0.19
C VAL A 22 4.98 -13.49 -0.05
N ASP A 23 4.68 -12.26 0.34
CA ASP A 23 3.40 -11.63 0.06
C ASP A 23 3.58 -10.62 -1.07
N PRO A 24 3.80 -11.09 -2.33
CA PRO A 24 4.01 -10.17 -3.42
C PRO A 24 2.78 -9.28 -3.60
N ARG A 25 3.04 -8.02 -3.88
CA ARG A 25 2.04 -7.02 -4.22
C ARG A 25 2.05 -6.78 -5.71
N LEU A 26 0.87 -6.88 -6.31
CA LEU A 26 0.62 -6.65 -7.73
C LEU A 26 -0.04 -5.29 -7.92
N PHE A 27 0.44 -4.53 -8.89
CA PHE A 27 -0.11 -3.23 -9.25
C PHE A 27 -0.34 -3.15 -10.75
N ALA A 28 -1.53 -2.73 -11.16
CA ALA A 28 -1.76 -2.34 -12.55
C ALA A 28 -1.14 -0.96 -12.79
N LEU A 29 -0.41 -0.82 -13.89
CA LEU A 29 0.21 0.44 -14.29
C LEU A 29 -0.70 1.17 -15.28
N GLY A 30 -0.61 2.50 -15.33
CA GLY A 30 -1.43 3.32 -16.23
C GLY A 30 -1.24 3.03 -17.73
N ASP A 31 -0.14 2.37 -18.10
CA ASP A 31 0.19 1.96 -19.46
C ASP A 31 -0.21 0.50 -19.79
N GLY A 32 -0.93 -0.17 -18.88
CA GLY A 32 -1.41 -1.54 -19.03
C GLY A 32 -0.41 -2.62 -18.62
N ARG A 33 0.80 -2.26 -18.18
CA ARG A 33 1.75 -3.20 -17.57
C ARG A 33 1.31 -3.58 -16.16
N ILE A 34 1.92 -4.64 -15.60
CA ILE A 34 1.69 -5.07 -14.21
C ILE A 34 3.02 -5.04 -13.47
N ALA A 35 3.09 -4.36 -12.35
CA ALA A 35 4.26 -4.42 -11.49
C ALA A 35 4.07 -5.39 -10.33
N LEU A 36 5.16 -6.07 -10.00
CA LEU A 36 5.30 -6.99 -8.89
C LEU A 36 6.37 -6.45 -7.94
N LEU A 37 5.98 -6.25 -6.69
CA LEU A 37 6.85 -5.86 -5.58
C LEU A 37 6.82 -6.96 -4.53
N SER A 38 7.98 -7.38 -4.02
CA SER A 38 8.04 -8.47 -3.03
C SER A 38 9.01 -8.14 -1.89
N ASP A 39 8.80 -8.81 -0.76
CA ASP A 39 9.24 -8.44 0.58
C ASP A 39 10.09 -9.53 1.25
N THR A 40 11.13 -10.07 0.60
CA THR A 40 11.95 -11.08 1.30
C THR A 40 12.88 -10.45 2.32
N ARG A 41 12.57 -10.64 3.61
CA ARG A 41 13.51 -10.40 4.73
C ARG A 41 14.68 -11.39 4.70
N ASP A 42 14.42 -12.65 4.36
CA ASP A 42 15.34 -13.78 4.62
C ASP A 42 15.66 -14.67 3.42
N ALA A 43 15.17 -14.34 2.22
CA ALA A 43 15.58 -15.05 1.02
C ALA A 43 16.57 -14.16 0.25
N PRO A 44 17.87 -14.48 0.24
CA PRO A 44 18.85 -13.86 -0.65
C PRO A 44 18.59 -14.23 -2.12
N GLU A 45 17.43 -14.83 -2.45
CA GLU A 45 17.00 -15.12 -3.81
C GLU A 45 15.47 -15.15 -3.82
N LEU A 46 14.85 -14.04 -4.22
CA LEU A 46 13.48 -14.08 -4.74
C LEU A 46 13.56 -14.67 -6.14
N HIS A 47 13.52 -16.01 -6.22
CA HIS A 47 13.20 -16.66 -7.48
C HIS A 47 11.71 -16.44 -7.74
N VAL A 48 11.35 -15.26 -8.26
CA VAL A 48 10.16 -15.20 -9.08
C VAL A 48 10.51 -15.94 -10.36
N ARG A 49 10.43 -17.28 -10.33
CA ARG A 49 10.41 -18.08 -11.56
C ARG A 49 9.07 -17.85 -12.23
N VAL A 50 8.91 -16.70 -12.86
CA VAL A 50 7.89 -16.58 -13.89
C VAL A 50 8.32 -17.51 -15.02
N THR A 51 7.89 -18.77 -14.98
CA THR A 51 8.04 -19.72 -16.09
C THR A 51 7.03 -19.38 -17.18
N ALA A 52 7.21 -18.23 -17.80
CA ALA A 52 6.86 -18.02 -19.20
C ALA A 52 8.19 -17.98 -19.95
N ALA A 53 8.43 -18.95 -20.85
CA ALA A 53 9.54 -18.99 -21.81
C ALA A 53 11.01 -18.92 -21.34
N GLY A 54 11.33 -18.95 -20.04
CA GLY A 54 12.69 -19.24 -19.57
C GLY A 54 13.49 -18.07 -19.00
N LYS A 55 13.59 -18.08 -17.67
CA LYS A 55 14.49 -17.38 -16.73
C LYS A 55 14.48 -15.85 -16.71
N PRO A 56 14.07 -15.31 -15.55
CA PRO A 56 15.08 -14.72 -14.65
C PRO A 56 15.13 -15.37 -13.25
N SER A 57 16.33 -15.60 -12.71
CA SER A 57 16.57 -15.67 -11.25
C SER A 57 17.02 -14.29 -10.81
N LEU A 58 16.11 -13.49 -10.28
CA LEU A 58 16.35 -12.09 -9.99
C LEU A 58 16.29 -11.88 -8.48
N ASN A 59 17.45 -11.98 -7.84
CA ASN A 59 17.67 -11.49 -6.47
C ASN A 59 17.54 -9.97 -6.47
N THR A 60 16.29 -9.50 -6.48
CA THR A 60 16.00 -8.14 -6.88
C THR A 60 15.57 -7.35 -5.69
N GLY A 61 16.54 -6.64 -5.11
CA GLY A 61 16.27 -5.28 -4.65
C GLY A 61 15.81 -4.39 -5.81
N ALA A 62 14.84 -4.82 -6.63
CA ALA A 62 14.24 -4.13 -7.76
C ALA A 62 12.79 -4.62 -7.92
N ALA A 63 11.93 -3.78 -8.47
CA ALA A 63 10.61 -4.23 -8.90
C ALA A 63 10.72 -5.11 -10.16
N LEU A 64 9.72 -5.97 -10.39
CA LEU A 64 9.54 -6.63 -11.69
C LEU A 64 8.31 -6.03 -12.37
N VAL A 65 8.38 -5.84 -13.69
CA VAL A 65 7.29 -5.26 -14.48
C VAL A 65 6.97 -6.20 -15.63
N TYR A 66 5.78 -6.79 -15.61
CA TYR A 66 5.23 -7.56 -16.71
C TYR A 66 4.73 -6.63 -17.82
N ASP A 67 5.26 -6.81 -19.02
CA ASP A 67 4.78 -6.17 -20.24
C ASP A 67 3.89 -7.16 -21.01
N PRO A 68 2.56 -6.97 -21.05
CA PRO A 68 1.65 -7.88 -21.75
C PRO A 68 1.87 -7.92 -23.27
N ARG A 69 2.53 -6.90 -23.86
CA ARG A 69 2.85 -6.89 -25.30
C ARG A 69 4.00 -7.83 -25.62
N GLN A 70 4.95 -7.95 -24.70
CA GLN A 70 6.10 -8.84 -24.81
C GLN A 70 5.85 -10.20 -24.15
N GLN A 71 4.77 -10.28 -23.36
CA GLN A 71 4.42 -11.43 -22.54
C GLN A 71 5.55 -11.85 -21.58
N ASP A 72 6.31 -10.88 -21.08
CA ASP A 72 7.52 -11.11 -20.31
C ASP A 72 7.68 -10.11 -19.15
N PHE A 73 8.46 -10.49 -18.14
CA PHE A 73 8.84 -9.65 -17.01
C PHE A 73 10.17 -8.98 -17.25
N GLN A 74 10.17 -7.65 -17.17
CA GLN A 74 11.36 -6.83 -17.20
C GLN A 74 11.74 -6.39 -15.79
N ARG A 75 13.03 -6.14 -15.57
CA ARG A 75 13.51 -5.54 -14.33
C ARG A 75 13.12 -4.06 -14.29
N GLY A 76 12.37 -3.67 -13.27
CA GLY A 76 12.08 -2.28 -12.95
C GLY A 76 13.21 -1.60 -12.17
N PRO A 77 13.00 -0.37 -11.69
CA PRO A 77 14.00 0.35 -10.92
C PRO A 77 14.38 -0.38 -9.61
N ALA A 78 15.64 -0.22 -9.20
CA ALA A 78 16.14 -0.75 -7.95
C ALA A 78 15.38 -0.15 -6.75
N LEU A 79 15.00 -0.98 -5.79
CA LEU A 79 14.36 -0.58 -4.54
C LEU A 79 15.38 0.10 -3.63
N LEU A 80 15.00 1.24 -3.02
CA LEU A 80 15.84 1.93 -2.03
C LEU A 80 15.84 1.24 -0.66
N ALA A 81 14.72 0.61 -0.32
CA ALA A 81 14.50 -0.17 0.91
C ALA A 81 13.75 -1.46 0.57
N ARG A 82 13.97 -2.51 1.36
CA ARG A 82 13.23 -3.79 1.23
C ARG A 82 11.77 -3.53 1.58
N SER A 83 10.83 -3.84 0.68
CA SER A 83 9.41 -3.56 0.89
C SER A 83 8.89 -4.35 2.10
N SER A 84 8.04 -3.75 2.92
CA SER A 84 7.15 -4.45 3.86
C SER A 84 5.68 -4.22 3.54
N GLY A 85 5.37 -3.16 2.77
CA GLY A 85 4.03 -2.92 2.24
C GLY A 85 4.07 -1.89 1.11
N ALA A 86 3.14 -2.01 0.16
CA ALA A 86 3.01 -1.05 -0.93
C ALA A 86 1.55 -0.88 -1.38
N VAL A 87 1.20 0.31 -1.86
CA VAL A 87 -0.10 0.64 -2.46
C VAL A 87 0.07 1.49 -3.70
N ALA A 88 -0.79 1.30 -4.70
CA ALA A 88 -0.90 2.22 -5.83
C ALA A 88 -1.79 3.41 -5.46
N LEU A 89 -1.34 4.61 -5.81
CA LEU A 89 -2.10 5.85 -5.71
C LEU A 89 -2.98 6.04 -6.96
N ALA A 90 -3.98 6.90 -6.87
CA ALA A 90 -4.92 7.15 -7.96
C ALA A 90 -4.26 7.73 -9.23
N ASP A 91 -3.09 8.35 -9.11
CA ASP A 91 -2.32 8.90 -10.23
C ASP A 91 -1.26 7.93 -10.79
N GLY A 92 -1.31 6.65 -10.39
CA GLY A 92 -0.43 5.60 -10.91
C GLY A 92 0.93 5.51 -10.23
N ARG A 93 1.24 6.41 -9.29
CA ARG A 93 2.41 6.26 -8.42
C ARG A 93 2.25 5.09 -7.46
N VAL A 94 3.37 4.59 -6.94
CA VAL A 94 3.35 3.57 -5.88
C VAL A 94 4.01 4.09 -4.64
N PHE A 95 3.25 4.08 -3.55
CA PHE A 95 3.76 4.35 -2.22
C PHE A 95 4.19 3.04 -1.57
N LYS A 96 5.35 3.04 -0.91
CA LYS A 96 5.91 1.86 -0.27
C LYS A 96 6.48 2.22 1.09
N ILE A 97 6.23 1.36 2.07
CA ILE A 97 6.98 1.30 3.31
C ILE A 97 7.91 0.10 3.28
N GLY A 98 9.13 0.29 3.77
CA GLY A 98 10.14 -0.74 3.78
C GLY A 98 11.15 -0.57 4.89
N ARG A 99 12.11 -1.51 4.94
CA ARG A 99 13.22 -1.50 5.89
C ARG A 99 14.54 -1.35 5.16
N THR A 100 15.39 -0.48 5.68
CA THR A 100 16.79 -0.33 5.27
C THR A 100 17.68 -0.64 6.47
N TYR A 101 18.88 -1.16 6.23
CA TYR A 101 19.86 -1.40 7.28
C TYR A 101 20.90 -0.29 7.23
N ARG A 102 20.90 0.61 8.22
CA ARG A 102 21.78 1.77 8.28
C ARG A 102 22.41 1.87 9.67
N SER A 103 23.73 2.10 9.72
CA SER A 103 24.45 2.29 10.98
C SER A 103 24.26 1.16 12.00
N GLY A 104 24.17 -0.08 11.53
CA GLY A 104 24.02 -1.26 12.38
C GLY A 104 22.59 -1.51 12.87
N ARG A 105 21.58 -0.78 12.40
CA ARG A 105 20.18 -0.90 12.83
C ARG A 105 19.23 -0.93 11.63
N ASP A 106 18.12 -1.64 11.80
CA ASP A 106 17.01 -1.53 10.85
C ASP A 106 16.29 -0.19 11.05
N GLU A 107 16.07 0.52 9.95
CA GLU A 107 15.30 1.76 9.91
C GLU A 107 14.12 1.59 8.96
N ILE A 108 12.96 2.11 9.36
CA ILE A 108 11.80 2.19 8.47
C ILE A 108 12.00 3.36 7.50
N GLN A 109 11.90 3.06 6.21
CA GLN A 109 11.96 4.02 5.13
C GLN A 109 10.65 4.00 4.34
N VAL A 110 10.24 5.18 3.90
CA VAL A 110 9.07 5.35 3.04
C VAL A 110 9.53 5.92 1.71
N ASP A 111 9.12 5.27 0.63
CA ASP A 111 9.48 5.63 -0.73
C ASP A 111 8.22 5.81 -1.58
N VAL A 112 8.29 6.68 -2.58
CA VAL A 112 7.29 6.77 -3.65
C VAL A 112 7.95 6.55 -5.01
N MET A 113 7.41 5.64 -5.80
CA MET A 113 7.73 5.46 -7.22
C MET A 113 6.91 6.43 -8.05
N ASP A 114 7.52 7.09 -9.04
CA ASP A 114 6.77 7.92 -9.98
C ASP A 114 5.80 7.11 -10.86
N ALA A 115 4.80 7.76 -11.45
CA ALA A 115 3.77 7.08 -12.25
C ALA A 115 4.33 6.46 -13.54
N ALA A 116 5.50 6.93 -13.98
CA ALA A 116 6.21 6.41 -15.14
C ALA A 116 7.07 5.18 -14.81
N TRP A 117 7.12 4.77 -13.54
CA TRP A 117 7.92 3.64 -13.04
C TRP A 117 9.41 3.76 -13.35
N ARG A 118 9.96 4.98 -13.25
CA ARG A 118 11.36 5.26 -13.56
C ARG A 118 12.24 5.42 -12.34
N ARG A 119 11.75 6.07 -11.30
CA ARG A 119 12.55 6.37 -10.09
C ARG A 119 11.73 6.32 -8.81
N TRP A 120 12.38 5.79 -7.78
CA TRP A 120 11.97 5.95 -6.39
C TRP A 120 12.44 7.30 -5.85
N ARG A 121 11.65 7.89 -4.97
CA ARG A 121 11.98 9.07 -4.17
C ARG A 121 11.73 8.75 -2.71
N VAL A 122 12.71 9.03 -1.86
CA VAL A 122 12.56 8.92 -0.40
C VAL A 122 11.62 10.02 0.09
N LEU A 123 10.66 9.64 0.94
CA LEU A 123 9.74 10.56 1.62
C LEU A 123 10.28 10.95 3.00
N PRO A 124 9.77 12.05 3.60
CA PRO A 124 10.03 12.38 4.99
C PRO A 124 9.84 11.18 5.92
N ALA A 125 10.69 11.09 6.93
CA ALA A 125 10.61 10.02 7.91
C ALA A 125 9.25 9.99 8.61
N LEU A 126 8.76 8.79 8.93
CA LEU A 126 7.57 8.61 9.76
C LEU A 126 7.72 9.30 11.13
N PRO A 127 6.62 9.65 11.80
CA PRO A 127 6.66 10.06 13.20
C PRO A 127 7.47 9.08 14.07
N GLU A 128 8.22 9.60 15.03
CA GLU A 128 9.23 8.84 15.79
C GLU A 128 8.68 7.55 16.42
N TRP A 129 7.46 7.59 16.94
CA TRP A 129 6.81 6.42 17.56
C TRP A 129 6.55 5.29 16.55
N LEU A 130 6.26 5.60 15.28
CA LEU A 130 6.14 4.60 14.21
C LEU A 130 7.50 4.06 13.81
N ARG A 131 8.53 4.90 13.74
CA ARG A 131 9.89 4.47 13.36
C ARG A 131 10.46 3.43 14.32
N ARG A 132 10.10 3.51 15.60
CA ARG A 132 10.53 2.56 16.64
C ARG A 132 9.73 1.27 16.66
N CYS A 133 8.63 1.18 15.90
CA CYS A 133 7.82 -0.02 15.86
C CYS A 133 8.45 -1.07 14.95
N ASN A 134 9.40 -1.82 15.50
CA ASN A 134 10.18 -2.84 14.79
C ASN A 134 9.33 -4.01 14.23
N ALA A 135 8.10 -4.16 14.72
CA ALA A 135 7.15 -5.21 14.33
C ALA A 135 5.87 -4.66 13.65
N CYS A 136 5.80 -3.35 13.37
CA CYS A 136 4.66 -2.81 12.65
C CYS A 136 4.76 -3.22 11.18
N ASP A 137 3.96 -4.19 10.78
CA ASP A 137 3.57 -4.40 9.38
C ASP A 137 2.23 -3.66 9.18
N PRO A 138 2.27 -2.33 8.94
CA PRO A 138 1.06 -1.54 8.91
C PRO A 138 0.18 -1.94 7.71
N VAL A 139 -1.12 -1.85 7.89
CA VAL A 139 -2.03 -1.84 6.74
C VAL A 139 -1.90 -0.49 6.05
N LEU A 140 -1.62 -0.53 4.76
CA LEU A 140 -1.60 0.65 3.91
C LEU A 140 -2.89 0.72 3.11
N VAL A 141 -3.47 1.92 3.03
CA VAL A 141 -4.68 2.17 2.25
C VAL A 141 -4.48 3.43 1.43
N ALA A 142 -4.53 3.30 0.10
CA ALA A 142 -4.52 4.45 -0.79
C ALA A 142 -5.88 5.15 -0.75
N MET A 143 -5.86 6.48 -0.66
CA MET A 143 -7.02 7.36 -0.63
C MET A 143 -6.76 8.54 -1.58
N GLY A 144 -6.96 8.31 -2.88
CA GLY A 144 -6.56 9.28 -3.90
C GLY A 144 -5.04 9.45 -3.98
N ASP A 145 -4.56 10.65 -3.63
CA ASP A 145 -3.14 11.02 -3.51
C ASP A 145 -2.62 10.90 -2.06
N ARG A 146 -3.41 10.34 -1.15
CA ARG A 146 -3.03 10.11 0.25
C ARG A 146 -2.82 8.62 0.52
N VAL A 147 -2.08 8.32 1.57
CA VAL A 147 -1.95 6.96 2.10
C VAL A 147 -2.22 6.95 3.58
N LEU A 148 -3.25 6.24 4.01
CA LEU A 148 -3.46 5.92 5.41
C LEU A 148 -2.55 4.76 5.80
N LEU A 149 -1.79 4.96 6.87
CA LEU A 149 -0.98 3.98 7.56
C LEU A 149 -1.70 3.59 8.84
N TRP A 150 -2.09 2.32 8.92
CA TRP A 150 -2.70 1.72 10.11
C TRP A 150 -1.68 0.77 10.78
N PRO A 151 -1.06 1.14 11.90
CA PRO A 151 -0.18 0.22 12.62
C PRO A 151 -0.98 -0.99 13.12
N ARG A 152 -0.51 -2.21 12.84
CA ARG A 152 -1.11 -3.45 13.37
C ARG A 152 -0.67 -3.78 14.80
N ASP A 153 -0.10 -2.81 15.50
CA ASP A 153 0.41 -3.04 16.84
C ASP A 153 -0.76 -3.24 17.81
N HIS A 154 -0.98 -4.50 18.17
CA HIS A 154 -2.02 -4.91 19.12
C HIS A 154 -1.77 -4.34 20.54
N GLU A 155 -0.54 -3.91 20.85
CA GLU A 155 -0.19 -3.40 22.17
C GLU A 155 -0.55 -1.92 22.36
N ARG A 156 -0.89 -1.21 21.27
CA ARG A 156 -1.26 0.21 21.32
C ARG A 156 -2.51 0.49 20.49
N PRO A 157 -3.71 0.10 20.96
CA PRO A 157 -4.97 0.42 20.29
C PRO A 157 -5.24 1.93 20.19
N ASP A 158 -4.59 2.75 21.03
CA ASP A 158 -4.59 4.21 20.98
C ASP A 158 -3.54 4.79 20.00
N ALA A 159 -2.76 3.95 19.31
CA ALA A 159 -1.78 4.39 18.34
C ALA A 159 -2.48 5.16 17.23
N ALA A 160 -2.29 6.47 17.26
CA ALA A 160 -2.96 7.36 16.34
C ALA A 160 -2.58 7.02 14.91
N GLN A 161 -3.57 6.84 14.04
CA GLN A 161 -3.29 6.53 12.64
C GLN A 161 -2.63 7.73 11.98
N VAL A 162 -1.83 7.50 10.94
CA VAL A 162 -1.21 8.59 10.19
C VAL A 162 -1.58 8.47 8.74
N PHE A 163 -1.82 9.59 8.07
CA PHE A 163 -1.78 9.60 6.61
C PHE A 163 -0.64 10.45 6.09
N TRP A 164 -0.11 10.02 4.97
CA TRP A 164 0.73 10.83 4.13
C TRP A 164 -0.16 11.75 3.27
N ASP A 165 0.03 13.07 3.36
CA ASP A 165 -0.63 14.06 2.52
C ASP A 165 0.33 14.55 1.43
N GLU A 166 0.22 13.99 0.22
CA GLU A 166 1.15 14.31 -0.86
C GLU A 166 1.19 15.80 -1.18
N ALA A 167 0.03 16.46 -1.24
CA ALA A 167 -0.05 17.89 -1.56
C ALA A 167 0.78 18.75 -0.59
N ARG A 168 0.96 18.29 0.66
CA ARG A 168 1.75 18.97 1.70
C ARG A 168 3.12 18.36 1.93
N GLN A 169 3.41 17.22 1.29
CA GLN A 169 4.60 16.39 1.56
C GLN A 169 4.80 16.16 3.07
N ALA A 170 3.73 15.84 3.80
CA ALA A 170 3.78 15.74 5.25
C ALA A 170 2.94 14.60 5.82
N TRP A 171 3.39 14.07 6.95
CA TRP A 171 2.64 13.14 7.79
C TRP A 171 1.63 13.88 8.66
N ARG A 172 0.42 13.33 8.76
CA ARG A 172 -0.61 13.87 9.63
C ARG A 172 -1.24 12.78 10.45
N THR A 173 -1.39 13.05 11.74
CA THR A 173 -2.12 12.18 12.65
C THR A 173 -3.63 12.32 12.46
N VAL A 174 -4.32 11.20 12.47
CA VAL A 174 -5.78 11.08 12.43
C VAL A 174 -6.21 10.22 13.59
N SER A 175 -7.30 10.64 14.25
CA SER A 175 -8.01 9.81 15.22
C SER A 175 -9.25 9.26 14.56
N LEU A 176 -9.29 7.94 14.39
CA LEU A 176 -10.46 7.23 13.90
C LEU A 176 -11.33 6.82 15.10
N PRO A 177 -12.67 6.91 15.01
CA PRO A 177 -13.58 6.60 16.11
C PRO A 177 -13.77 5.08 16.24
N ILE A 178 -12.68 4.33 16.30
CA ILE A 178 -12.71 2.88 16.51
C ILE A 178 -11.68 2.48 17.56
N ASP A 179 -12.01 1.44 18.30
CA ASP A 179 -11.24 0.90 19.43
C ASP A 179 -10.54 -0.42 19.07
N SER A 180 -10.77 -0.96 17.88
CA SER A 180 -10.17 -2.23 17.46
C SER A 180 -9.69 -2.23 16.01
N HIS A 181 -8.90 -3.24 15.68
CA HIS A 181 -8.34 -3.41 14.34
C HIS A 181 -9.44 -3.74 13.31
N PRO A 182 -9.48 -3.04 12.16
CA PRO A 182 -10.38 -3.40 11.08
C PRO A 182 -9.92 -4.70 10.40
N HIS A 183 -10.87 -5.51 9.95
CA HIS A 183 -10.59 -6.69 9.14
C HIS A 183 -10.21 -6.32 7.70
N ALA A 184 -10.78 -5.24 7.17
CA ALA A 184 -10.45 -4.73 5.86
C ALA A 184 -10.67 -3.21 5.79
N LEU A 185 -9.88 -2.56 4.95
CA LEU A 185 -9.97 -1.14 4.65
C LEU A 185 -9.87 -0.92 3.14
N ILE A 186 -10.69 -0.03 2.62
CA ILE A 186 -10.70 0.35 1.20
C ILE A 186 -10.85 1.87 1.13
N GLY A 187 -9.92 2.56 0.49
CA GLY A 187 -10.11 3.97 0.16
C GLY A 187 -11.11 4.10 -0.98
N LEU A 188 -12.12 4.95 -0.80
CA LEU A 188 -13.14 5.22 -1.82
C LEU A 188 -12.74 6.45 -2.64
N ASP A 189 -12.25 7.48 -1.96
CA ASP A 189 -11.69 8.69 -2.56
C ASP A 189 -10.60 9.30 -1.65
N ARG A 190 -10.31 10.60 -1.79
CA ARG A 190 -9.30 11.32 -0.99
C ARG A 190 -9.66 11.48 0.49
N GLU A 191 -10.94 11.44 0.82
CA GLU A 191 -11.49 11.71 2.14
C GLU A 191 -12.33 10.55 2.67
N GLN A 192 -12.86 9.69 1.81
CA GLN A 192 -13.73 8.60 2.21
C GLN A 192 -13.00 7.26 2.21
N LEU A 193 -13.23 6.48 3.27
CA LEU A 193 -12.82 5.09 3.36
C LEU A 193 -13.99 4.21 3.77
N LEU A 194 -14.03 3.00 3.23
CA LEU A 194 -14.87 1.92 3.67
C LEU A 194 -14.08 1.00 4.59
N MET A 195 -14.65 0.67 5.73
CA MET A 195 -14.04 -0.14 6.77
C MET A 195 -14.94 -1.31 7.11
N ARG A 196 -14.37 -2.52 7.04
CA ARG A 196 -15.00 -3.71 7.61
C ARG A 196 -14.43 -3.93 9.01
N HIS A 197 -15.28 -3.71 10.00
CA HIS A 197 -15.09 -4.15 11.38
C HIS A 197 -15.68 -5.56 11.57
N PRO A 198 -15.25 -6.37 12.56
CA PRO A 198 -15.86 -7.67 12.85
C PRO A 198 -17.39 -7.71 12.79
N TRP A 199 -18.07 -6.66 13.26
CA TRP A 199 -19.53 -6.64 13.42
C TRP A 199 -20.23 -5.61 12.54
N GLN A 200 -19.50 -4.75 11.84
CA GLN A 200 -20.07 -3.58 11.16
C GLN A 200 -19.30 -3.25 9.87
N LEU A 201 -20.02 -2.70 8.89
CA LEU A 201 -19.43 -2.04 7.74
C LEU A 201 -19.66 -0.53 7.89
N MET A 202 -18.58 0.24 7.89
CA MET A 202 -18.61 1.67 8.19
C MET A 202 -18.02 2.46 7.04
N ALA A 203 -18.65 3.58 6.68
CA ALA A 203 -18.08 4.59 5.80
C ALA A 203 -17.59 5.76 6.67
N LEU A 204 -16.29 6.04 6.64
CA LEU A 204 -15.70 7.14 7.39
C LEU A 204 -15.29 8.26 6.43
N THR A 205 -15.56 9.50 6.82
CA THR A 205 -15.03 10.68 6.14
C THR A 205 -13.91 11.29 6.98
N LEU A 206 -12.70 11.27 6.43
CA LEU A 206 -11.50 11.89 6.98
C LEU A 206 -11.47 13.35 6.58
N SER A 207 -11.90 14.22 7.49
CA SER A 207 -11.70 15.66 7.28
C SER A 207 -10.26 16.02 7.64
N PRO A 208 -9.53 16.74 6.77
CA PRO A 208 -8.26 17.33 7.17
C PRO A 208 -8.52 18.23 8.39
N ALA A 209 -7.76 18.06 9.47
CA ALA A 209 -7.84 19.00 10.59
C ALA A 209 -7.64 20.42 10.06
N ASP A 210 -8.53 21.33 10.43
CA ASP A 210 -8.36 22.75 10.17
C ASP A 210 -7.20 23.27 11.05
N PRO A 211 -6.04 23.59 10.46
CA PRO A 211 -4.90 24.07 11.23
C PRO A 211 -5.22 25.38 11.97
N ALA A 212 -6.18 26.18 11.49
CA ALA A 212 -6.57 27.43 12.14
C ALA A 212 -7.25 27.20 13.51
N ARG A 213 -7.78 26.00 13.76
CA ARG A 213 -8.48 25.67 15.02
C ARG A 213 -7.60 24.95 16.04
N GLY A 214 -6.33 24.70 15.74
CA GLY A 214 -5.44 23.87 16.58
C GLY A 214 -5.98 22.44 16.83
N GLY A 215 -6.96 22.01 16.04
CA GLY A 215 -7.66 20.75 16.24
C GLY A 215 -6.90 19.57 15.63
N LYS A 216 -7.06 18.38 16.23
CA LYS A 216 -6.64 17.11 15.60
C LYS A 216 -7.57 16.76 14.44
N ALA A 217 -7.06 16.06 13.43
CA ALA A 217 -7.92 15.55 12.35
C ALA A 217 -8.88 14.51 12.95
N SER A 218 -10.16 14.69 12.73
CA SER A 218 -11.22 13.80 13.20
C SER A 218 -11.89 13.12 12.03
N ALA A 219 -12.18 11.83 12.18
CA ALA A 219 -13.09 11.16 11.26
C ALA A 219 -14.53 11.24 11.77
N GLY A 220 -15.43 11.69 10.89
CA GLY A 220 -16.86 11.64 11.13
C GLY A 220 -17.41 10.28 10.69
N LEU A 221 -18.21 9.65 11.55
CA LEU A 221 -19.04 8.51 11.14
C LEU A 221 -20.28 9.05 10.44
N ARG A 222 -20.44 8.72 9.16
CA ARG A 222 -21.71 8.94 8.47
C ARG A 222 -22.50 7.65 8.58
N GLN A 223 -23.50 7.60 9.44
CA GLN A 223 -24.41 6.46 9.44
C GLN A 223 -25.14 6.44 8.09
N PRO A 224 -25.16 5.30 7.37
CA PRO A 224 -25.99 5.19 6.18
C PRO A 224 -27.42 5.45 6.65
N GLY A 225 -28.06 6.48 6.12
CA GLY A 225 -29.45 6.77 6.45
C GLY A 225 -30.24 5.48 6.24
N HIS A 226 -30.96 5.03 7.27
CA HIS A 226 -31.89 3.93 7.12
C HIS A 226 -32.89 4.34 6.05
N ALA A 227 -32.68 3.85 4.82
CA ALA A 227 -33.75 3.77 3.86
C ALA A 227 -34.78 2.83 4.49
N GLY A 228 -35.89 3.40 4.97
CA GLY A 228 -37.00 2.61 5.46
C GLY A 228 -37.41 1.58 4.40
N PRO A 229 -37.98 0.44 4.83
CA PRO A 229 -38.51 -0.52 3.87
C PRO A 229 -39.52 0.18 2.93
N PRO A 230 -39.55 -0.21 1.64
CA PRO A 230 -40.50 0.34 0.67
C PRO A 230 -41.95 0.10 1.07
#